data_AF-A0A954ULU5-F1
#
_entry.id   AF-A0A954ULU5-F1
#
_cell.length_a   1.000
_cell.length_b   1.000
_cell.length_c   1.000
_cell.angle_alpha   90.00
_cell.angle_beta   90.00
_cell.angle_gamma   90.00
#
_symmetry.space_group_name_H-M   'P 1'
#
loop_
_entity.id
_entity.type
_entity.pdbx_description
1 polymer ?
#
loop_
_entity_poly.entity_id
_entity_poly.type
_entity_poly.pdbx_seq_one_letter_code
_entity_poly.pdbx_strand_id
1 'polypeptide(L)'
;MASPTTRPTTLRELRDSGWQSKSVKREIHDNFLRRLASGVELFPGIVGYEDTVIPEINLAILAGHDMLFLGEKGQGKSRLMRRIAEFLDDAVPYLNVPDAPVHDDPYRPISRVGRDFVAEHSEDEVPIAWWPRDQRYA
;
A
#
# COMPACT_ATOMS: atom_id res chain seq x y z
N MET A 1 -20.06 -7.34 13.65
CA MET A 1 -20.68 -7.22 12.31
C MET A 1 -20.41 -5.81 11.82
N ALA A 2 -19.38 -5.62 11.00
CA ALA A 2 -19.06 -4.31 10.43
C ALA A 2 -19.97 -4.09 9.22
N SER A 3 -20.69 -2.98 9.19
CA SER A 3 -21.48 -2.54 8.04
C SER A 3 -20.60 -2.51 6.78
N PRO A 4 -21.13 -2.80 5.58
CA PRO A 4 -20.37 -2.58 4.37
C PRO A 4 -20.19 -1.07 4.23
N THR A 5 -19.02 -0.55 4.60
CA THR A 5 -18.66 0.83 4.33
C THR A 5 -18.55 0.94 2.82
N THR A 6 -19.58 1.47 2.17
CA THR A 6 -19.55 1.75 0.73
C THR A 6 -18.33 2.62 0.47
N ARG A 7 -17.38 2.08 -0.29
CA ARG A 7 -16.16 2.82 -0.61
C ARG A 7 -16.50 3.95 -1.58
N PRO A 8 -15.89 5.14 -1.45
CA PRO A 8 -16.00 6.20 -2.44
C PRO A 8 -15.74 5.72 -3.86
N THR A 9 -16.60 6.15 -4.77
CA THR A 9 -16.57 5.82 -6.20
C THR A 9 -16.30 7.04 -7.08
N THR A 10 -16.31 8.24 -6.51
CA THR A 10 -15.94 9.50 -7.18
C THR A 10 -14.86 10.25 -6.40
N LEU A 11 -14.17 11.17 -7.06
CA LEU A 11 -13.15 12.00 -6.41
C LEU A 11 -13.75 12.90 -5.33
N ARG A 12 -14.97 13.42 -5.53
CA ARG A 12 -15.70 14.18 -4.50
C ARG A 12 -15.96 13.33 -3.26
N GLU A 13 -16.53 12.13 -3.43
CA GLU A 13 -16.80 11.22 -2.31
C GLU A 13 -15.50 10.84 -1.57
N LEU A 14 -14.39 10.68 -2.31
CA LEU A 14 -13.10 10.35 -1.72
C LEU A 14 -12.58 11.49 -0.84
N ARG A 15 -12.71 12.74 -1.32
CA ARG A 15 -12.35 13.94 -0.57
C ARG A 15 -13.21 14.09 0.69
N ASP A 16 -14.52 13.88 0.56
CA ASP A 16 -15.48 13.97 1.67
C ASP A 16 -15.27 12.85 2.71
N SER A 17 -14.78 11.69 2.29
CA SER A 17 -14.40 10.60 3.20
C SER A 17 -13.20 10.94 4.10
N GLY A 18 -12.47 12.03 3.80
CA GLY A 18 -11.26 12.43 4.50
C GLY A 18 -10.04 11.54 4.21
N TRP A 19 -10.11 10.70 3.17
CA TRP A 19 -8.97 9.88 2.75
C TRP A 19 -7.79 10.78 2.38
N GLN A 20 -6.59 10.40 2.84
CA GLN A 20 -5.35 11.11 2.54
C GLN A 20 -4.38 10.19 1.80
N SER A 21 -3.82 10.72 0.72
CA SER A 21 -2.73 10.07 0.01
C SER A 21 -1.50 9.98 0.91
N LYS A 22 -0.86 8.82 0.89
CA LYS A 22 0.39 8.53 1.59
C LYS A 22 1.29 7.70 0.69
N SER A 23 2.60 7.84 0.90
CA SER A 23 3.57 7.01 0.19
C SER A 23 3.49 5.56 0.67
N VAL A 24 3.92 4.62 -0.18
CA VAL A 24 4.03 3.19 0.17
C VAL A 24 4.89 2.99 1.42
N LYS A 25 5.99 3.75 1.58
CA LYS A 25 6.83 3.70 2.79
C LYS A 25 6.03 4.08 4.03
N ARG A 26 5.21 5.13 3.97
CA ARG A 26 4.39 5.57 5.10
C ARG A 26 3.28 4.58 5.43
N GLU A 27 2.66 4.01 4.40
CA GLU A 27 1.67 2.96 4.52
C GLU A 27 2.22 1.73 5.26
N ILE A 28 3.35 1.19 4.79
CA ILE A 28 4.05 0.07 5.42
C ILE A 28 4.39 0.40 6.87
N HIS A 29 4.96 1.58 7.11
CA HIS A 29 5.36 2.02 8.45
C HIS A 29 4.18 2.09 9.43
N ASP A 30 3.08 2.75 9.05
CA ASP A 30 1.93 2.94 9.93
C ASP A 30 1.24 1.60 10.25
N ASN A 31 1.17 0.71 9.27
CA ASN A 31 0.54 -0.60 9.43
C ASN A 31 1.42 -1.56 10.22
N PHE A 32 2.74 -1.48 10.01
CA PHE A 32 3.73 -2.17 10.82
C PHE A 32 3.60 -1.76 12.29
N LEU A 33 3.56 -0.46 12.59
CA LEU A 33 3.40 0.04 13.97
C LEU A 33 2.08 -0.44 14.60
N ARG A 34 0.97 -0.42 13.85
CA ARG A 34 -0.32 -0.94 14.34
C ARG A 34 -0.24 -2.41 14.70
N ARG A 35 0.41 -3.24 13.87
CA ARG A 35 0.56 -4.68 14.08
C ARG A 35 1.55 -4.99 15.21
N LEU A 36 2.63 -4.20 15.33
CA LEU A 36 3.58 -4.29 16.43
C LEU A 36 2.90 -3.97 17.76
N ALA A 37 2.11 -2.90 17.83
CA ALA A 37 1.40 -2.49 19.04
C ALA A 37 0.31 -3.49 19.47
N SER A 38 -0.29 -4.22 18.53
CA SER A 38 -1.29 -5.25 18.85
C SER A 38 -0.67 -6.58 19.32
N GLY A 39 0.65 -6.74 19.26
CA GLY A 39 1.34 -7.97 19.63
C GLY A 39 1.12 -9.13 18.66
N VAL A 40 0.53 -8.87 17.49
CA VAL A 40 0.37 -9.88 16.44
C VAL A 40 1.72 -10.18 15.82
N GLU A 41 2.01 -11.47 15.60
CA GLU A 41 3.23 -11.91 14.94
C GLU A 41 3.43 -11.18 13.60
N LEU A 42 4.59 -10.53 13.44
CA LEU A 42 4.89 -9.66 12.30
C LEU A 42 5.25 -10.44 11.03
N PHE A 43 6.00 -11.54 11.18
CA PHE A 43 6.52 -12.33 10.06
C PHE A 43 6.15 -13.81 10.17
N PRO A 44 4.84 -14.13 10.15
CA PRO A 44 4.38 -15.49 10.43
C PRO A 44 5.00 -16.53 9.50
N GLY A 45 5.52 -17.58 10.13
CA GLY A 45 6.12 -18.73 9.49
C GLY A 45 7.54 -18.52 8.97
N ILE A 46 8.17 -17.35 9.14
CA ILE A 46 9.61 -17.21 8.92
C ILE A 46 10.33 -17.83 10.13
N VAL A 47 11.18 -18.83 9.89
CA VAL A 47 11.87 -19.60 10.93
C VAL A 47 13.38 -19.46 10.76
N GLY A 48 14.10 -19.28 11.87
CA GLY A 48 15.57 -19.23 11.92
C GLY A 48 16.17 -17.85 11.68
N TYR A 49 15.34 -16.80 11.63
CA TYR A 49 15.76 -15.40 11.43
C TYR A 49 15.35 -14.47 12.57
N GLU A 50 14.82 -15.03 13.66
CA GLU A 50 14.28 -14.33 14.82
C GLU A 50 15.34 -13.44 15.49
N ASP A 51 16.57 -13.91 15.58
CA ASP A 51 17.68 -13.23 16.25
C ASP A 51 18.68 -12.56 15.28
N THR A 52 18.39 -12.54 13.97
CA THR A 52 19.32 -12.01 12.96
C THR A 52 18.64 -11.03 12.00
N VAL A 53 17.88 -11.55 11.03
CA VAL A 53 17.34 -10.74 9.92
C VAL A 53 16.06 -10.00 10.32
N ILE A 54 15.18 -10.60 11.12
CA ILE A 54 13.91 -9.98 11.52
C ILE A 54 14.13 -8.69 12.33
N PRO A 55 15.03 -8.64 13.33
CA PRO A 55 15.32 -7.42 14.07
C PRO A 55 15.79 -6.28 13.16
N GLU A 56 16.66 -6.57 12.19
CA GLU A 56 17.16 -5.57 11.23
C GLU A 56 16.07 -5.03 10.31
N ILE A 57 15.15 -5.91 9.84
CA ILE A 57 13.99 -5.46 9.05
C ILE A 57 13.09 -4.55 9.89
N ASN A 58 12.83 -4.91 11.15
CA ASN A 58 12.01 -4.09 12.05
C ASN A 58 12.62 -2.68 12.20
N LEU A 59 13.92 -2.61 12.46
CA LEU A 59 14.63 -1.33 12.59
C LEU A 59 14.60 -0.54 11.28
N ALA A 60 14.82 -1.19 10.13
CA ALA A 60 14.79 -0.55 8.83
C ALA A 60 13.40 0.03 8.48
N ILE A 61 12.31 -0.70 8.81
CA ILE A 61 10.94 -0.20 8.62
C ILE A 61 10.69 1.01 9.52
N LEU A 62 11.05 0.93 10.80
CA LEU A 62 10.91 2.04 11.76
C LEU A 62 11.70 3.28 11.34
N ALA A 63 12.87 3.08 10.74
CA ALA A 63 13.72 4.17 10.24
C ALA A 63 13.31 4.68 8.84
N GLY A 64 12.39 4.00 8.14
CA GLY A 64 11.99 4.35 6.78
C GLY A 64 13.06 4.11 5.71
N HIS A 65 14.00 3.19 5.98
CA HIS A 65 15.13 2.87 5.10
C HIS A 65 14.71 2.03 3.89
N ASP A 66 15.45 2.21 2.79
CA ASP A 66 15.42 1.26 1.68
C ASP A 66 16.22 0.01 2.05
N MET A 67 15.70 -1.18 1.70
CA MET A 67 16.29 -2.46 2.06
C MET A 67 16.73 -3.24 0.82
N LEU A 68 17.95 -3.79 0.87
CA LEU A 68 18.47 -4.72 -0.15
C LEU A 68 18.66 -6.10 0.48
N PHE A 69 17.92 -7.10 -0.02
CA PHE A 69 18.04 -8.48 0.44
C PHE A 69 19.13 -9.23 -0.31
N LEU A 70 20.20 -9.61 0.38
CA LEU A 70 21.32 -10.39 -0.16
C LEU A 70 21.37 -11.78 0.51
N GLY A 71 21.76 -12.79 -0.26
CA GLY A 71 21.89 -14.17 0.23
C GLY A 71 21.79 -15.20 -0.88
N GLU A 72 22.02 -16.46 -0.56
CA GLU A 72 22.01 -17.57 -1.52
C GLU A 72 20.58 -17.98 -1.95
N LYS A 73 20.49 -18.77 -3.02
CA LYS A 73 19.21 -19.33 -3.46
C LYS A 73 18.63 -20.23 -2.36
N GLY A 74 17.33 -20.05 -2.07
CA GLY A 74 16.63 -20.85 -1.05
C GLY A 74 16.60 -20.24 0.36
N GLN A 75 17.35 -19.16 0.62
CA GLN A 75 17.39 -18.49 1.94
C GLN A 75 16.18 -17.59 2.24
N GLY A 76 14.99 -17.89 1.70
CA GLY A 76 13.76 -17.20 2.12
C GLY A 76 13.59 -15.71 1.77
N LYS A 77 14.52 -15.06 1.04
CA LYS A 77 14.44 -13.63 0.66
C LYS A 77 13.07 -13.22 0.10
N SER A 78 12.60 -13.93 -0.93
CA SER A 78 11.30 -13.63 -1.55
C SER A 78 10.10 -13.93 -0.65
N ARG A 79 10.30 -14.73 0.41
CA ARG A 79 9.26 -15.01 1.41
C ARG A 79 9.16 -13.86 2.40
N LEU A 80 10.30 -13.32 2.85
CA LEU A 80 10.37 -12.11 3.67
C LEU A 80 9.76 -10.90 2.93
N MET A 81 10.14 -10.67 1.67
CA MET A 81 9.58 -9.55 0.89
C MET A 81 8.05 -9.62 0.75
N ARG A 82 7.50 -10.83 0.56
CA ARG A 82 6.03 -11.04 0.53
C ARG A 82 5.35 -10.74 1.87
N ARG A 83 6.02 -11.00 3.00
CA ARG A 83 5.50 -10.61 4.32
C ARG A 83 5.48 -9.09 4.49
N ILE A 84 6.46 -8.37 3.96
CA ILE A 84 6.45 -6.90 3.99
C ILE A 84 5.23 -6.34 3.25
N ALA A 85 4.81 -6.96 2.15
CA ALA A 85 3.62 -6.55 1.41
C ALA A 85 2.32 -6.68 2.24
N GLU A 86 2.29 -7.50 3.30
CA GLU A 86 1.14 -7.60 4.21
C GLU A 86 0.91 -6.32 5.02
N PHE A 87 1.94 -5.48 5.17
CA PHE A 87 1.81 -4.17 5.82
C PHE A 87 1.23 -3.10 4.88
N LEU A 88 0.82 -3.44 3.65
CA LEU A 88 0.02 -2.52 2.85
C LEU A 88 -1.43 -2.50 3.37
N ASP A 89 -2.12 -1.37 3.16
CA ASP A 89 -3.56 -1.24 3.37
C ASP A 89 -4.29 -2.26 2.49
N ASP A 90 -5.45 -2.74 2.96
CA ASP A 90 -6.22 -3.78 2.26
C ASP A 90 -6.59 -3.37 0.83
N ALA A 91 -6.84 -2.08 0.59
CA ALA A 91 -6.95 -1.50 -0.74
C ALA A 91 -6.62 0.00 -0.69
N VAL A 92 -6.17 0.54 -1.82
CA VAL A 92 -5.95 1.99 -2.01
C VAL A 92 -6.78 2.49 -3.19
N PRO A 93 -7.33 3.72 -3.13
CA PRO A 93 -8.05 4.30 -4.25
C PRO A 93 -7.10 4.66 -5.39
N TYR A 94 -7.57 4.57 -6.62
CA TYR A 94 -6.88 5.03 -7.81
C TYR A 94 -7.86 5.63 -8.82
N LEU A 95 -7.36 6.46 -9.73
CA LEU A 95 -8.16 6.99 -10.83
C LEU A 95 -8.57 5.87 -11.79
N ASN A 96 -9.87 5.61 -11.89
CA ASN A 96 -10.42 4.58 -12.78
C ASN A 96 -10.65 5.13 -14.19
N VAL A 97 -9.60 5.67 -14.79
CA VAL A 97 -9.64 6.30 -16.11
C VAL A 97 -9.19 5.29 -17.15
N PRO A 98 -9.97 5.07 -18.23
CA PRO A 98 -9.56 4.23 -19.35
C PRO A 98 -8.20 4.68 -19.93
N ASP A 99 -7.42 3.75 -20.45
CA ASP A 99 -6.12 4.01 -21.10
C ASP A 99 -5.02 4.60 -20.20
N ALA A 100 -5.27 4.75 -18.89
CA ALA A 100 -4.22 5.09 -17.93
C ALA A 100 -3.20 3.93 -17.85
N PRO A 101 -1.89 4.19 -18.06
CA PRO A 101 -0.87 3.13 -18.08
C PRO A 101 -0.53 2.58 -16.69
N VAL A 102 -0.96 3.28 -15.63
CA VAL A 102 -0.70 2.95 -14.23
C VAL A 102 -1.91 3.34 -13.38
N HIS A 103 -2.02 2.74 -12.19
CA HIS A 103 -2.96 3.19 -11.18
C HIS A 103 -2.45 4.48 -10.54
N ASP A 104 -2.97 5.61 -11.02
CA ASP A 104 -2.62 6.94 -10.51
C ASP A 104 -3.22 7.23 -9.14
N ASP A 105 -2.45 7.96 -8.33
CA ASP A 105 -2.96 8.55 -7.10
C ASP A 105 -4.09 9.56 -7.45
N PRO A 106 -5.27 9.47 -6.81
CA PRO A 106 -6.41 10.35 -7.11
C PRO A 106 -6.14 11.84 -6.94
N TYR A 107 -5.24 12.22 -6.04
CA TYR A 107 -4.92 13.62 -5.75
C TYR A 107 -3.62 14.09 -6.41
N ARG A 108 -2.76 13.16 -6.81
CA ARG A 108 -1.44 13.43 -7.41
C ARG A 108 -1.15 12.50 -8.59
N PRO A 109 -1.95 12.54 -9.67
CA PRO A 109 -1.73 11.69 -10.83
C PRO A 109 -0.39 11.98 -11.52
N ILE A 110 0.32 10.90 -11.87
CA ILE A 110 1.62 10.95 -12.56
C ILE A 110 1.50 10.66 -14.05
N SER A 111 0.46 9.97 -14.49
CA SER A 111 0.20 9.80 -15.92
C SER A 111 -0.37 11.09 -16.53
N ARG A 112 -0.12 11.27 -17.83
CA ARG A 112 -0.70 12.39 -18.58
C ARG A 112 -2.22 12.27 -18.66
N VAL A 113 -2.71 11.06 -18.97
CA VAL A 113 -4.13 10.74 -19.07
C VAL A 113 -4.86 11.08 -17.76
N GLY A 114 -4.32 10.66 -16.61
CA GLY A 114 -4.92 10.97 -15.31
C GLY A 114 -4.92 12.46 -14.96
N ARG A 115 -3.83 13.18 -15.26
CA ARG A 115 -3.77 14.64 -15.07
C ARG A 115 -4.79 15.39 -15.93
N ASP A 116 -4.85 15.05 -17.21
CA ASP A 116 -5.74 15.71 -18.18
C ASP A 116 -7.20 15.42 -17.77
N PHE A 117 -7.53 14.16 -17.42
CA PHE A 117 -8.87 13.77 -16.99
C PHE A 117 -9.36 14.55 -15.75
N VAL A 118 -8.53 14.66 -14.72
CA VAL A 118 -8.87 15.41 -13.49
C VAL A 118 -8.98 16.92 -13.75
N ALA A 119 -8.25 17.45 -14.72
CA ALA A 119 -8.32 18.87 -15.08
C ALA A 119 -9.55 19.23 -15.91
N GLU A 120 -10.05 18.30 -16.73
CA GLU A 120 -11.14 18.51 -17.68
C GLU A 120 -12.53 18.18 -17.11
N HIS A 121 -12.62 17.43 -16.01
CA HIS A 121 -13.88 16.96 -15.43
C HIS A 121 -14.09 17.50 -14.00
N SER A 122 -15.35 17.58 -13.58
CA SER A 122 -15.67 17.90 -12.18
C SER A 122 -15.35 16.72 -11.26
N GLU A 123 -15.12 16.97 -9.95
CA GLU A 123 -14.78 15.89 -9.00
C GLU A 123 -15.88 14.82 -8.86
N ASP A 124 -17.13 15.15 -9.21
CA ASP A 124 -18.27 14.22 -9.25
C ASP A 124 -18.18 13.22 -10.42
N GLU A 125 -17.52 13.62 -11.49
CA GLU A 125 -17.39 12.84 -12.73
C GLU A 125 -16.09 12.03 -12.77
N VAL A 126 -15.12 12.32 -11.88
CA VAL A 126 -13.86 11.60 -11.81
C VAL A 126 -14.05 10.26 -11.10
N PRO A 127 -13.99 9.12 -11.80
CA PRO A 127 -14.29 7.82 -11.22
C PRO A 127 -13.10 7.30 -10.40
N ILE A 128 -13.40 6.72 -9.25
CA ILE A 128 -12.45 6.09 -8.34
C ILE A 128 -12.74 4.60 -8.25
N ALA A 129 -11.69 3.79 -8.39
CA ALA A 129 -11.70 2.37 -8.08
C ALA A 129 -10.67 2.06 -6.99
N TRP A 130 -10.69 0.84 -6.47
CA TRP A 130 -9.90 0.44 -5.31
C TRP A 130 -8.99 -0.72 -5.66
N TRP A 131 -7.68 -0.50 -5.59
CA TRP A 131 -6.65 -1.47 -5.93
C TRP A 131 -6.36 -2.36 -4.70
N PRO A 132 -6.72 -3.66 -4.75
CA PRO A 132 -6.53 -4.57 -3.63
C PRO A 132 -5.06 -4.86 -3.34
N ARG A 133 -4.71 -5.06 -2.06
CA ARG A 133 -3.33 -5.36 -1.61
C ARG A 133 -2.66 -6.50 -2.36
N ASP A 134 -3.38 -7.59 -2.57
CA ASP A 134 -2.89 -8.81 -3.22
C ASP A 134 -2.49 -8.60 -4.68
N GLN A 135 -3.00 -7.53 -5.32
CA GLN A 135 -2.64 -7.15 -6.69
C GLN A 135 -1.49 -6.12 -6.75
N ARG A 136 -0.99 -5.66 -5.60
CA ARG A 136 0.08 -4.64 -5.50
C ARG A 136 1.47 -5.22 -5.38
N TYR A 137 1.60 -6.53 -5.22
CA TYR A 137 2.86 -7.24 -5.14
C TYR A 137 2.79 -8.50 -6.03
N ALA A 138 3.38 -8.42 -7.23
CA ALA A 138 3.46 -9.51 -8.21
C ALA A 138 4.93 -9.88 -8.46
#